data_AF-A0A970ATH0-F1
#
_entry.id   AF-A0A970ATH0-F1
#
_cell.length_a   1.000
_cell.length_b   1.000
_cell.length_c   1.000
_cell.angle_alpha   90.00
_cell.angle_beta   90.00
_cell.angle_gamma   90.00
#
_symmetry.space_group_name_H-M   'P 1'
#
loop_
_entity.id
_entity.type
_entity.pdbx_description
1 polymer ?
#
loop_
_entity_poly.entity_id
_entity_poly.type
_entity_poly.pdbx_seq_one_letter_code
_entity_poly.pdbx_strand_id
1 'polypeptide(L)'
;MLGFLSGALLTIGGIGFDMTPFLKLVYPGREVVQVTASDGSLFAYACKPGPAGETPQAQAELAHAAFEENLDGFADAFVGKIMTDVENDTSALATGLTLQRDAESWARASAVRLEREFGCVHIG
;
A
#
# COMPACT_ATOMS: atom_id res chain seq x y z
N MET A 1 -4.45 -29.76 18.15
CA MET A 1 -3.66 -28.62 17.64
C MET A 1 -4.45 -28.05 16.48
N LEU A 2 -5.25 -27.01 16.72
CA LEU A 2 -6.15 -26.40 15.74
C LEU A 2 -5.36 -25.33 14.98
N GLY A 3 -5.08 -25.59 13.70
CA GLY A 3 -4.47 -24.61 12.80
C GLY A 3 -5.53 -23.63 12.32
N PHE A 4 -5.41 -22.37 12.73
CA PHE A 4 -6.17 -21.26 12.17
C PHE A 4 -5.53 -20.87 10.83
N LEU A 5 -6.00 -21.47 9.74
CA LEU A 5 -5.88 -20.88 8.41
C LEU A 5 -6.98 -19.83 8.27
N SER A 6 -6.71 -18.61 8.73
CA SER A 6 -7.53 -17.45 8.32
C SER A 6 -7.28 -17.20 6.84
N GLY A 7 -8.08 -17.84 5.98
CA GLY A 7 -8.20 -17.43 4.59
C GLY A 7 -8.85 -16.06 4.56
N ALA A 8 -8.06 -15.02 4.27
CA ALA A 8 -8.58 -13.68 4.00
C ALA A 8 -9.40 -13.74 2.70
N LEU A 9 -10.72 -13.87 2.84
CA LEU A 9 -11.67 -13.81 1.74
C LEU A 9 -11.77 -12.34 1.30
N LEU A 10 -11.01 -11.93 0.29
CA LEU A 10 -11.17 -10.62 -0.36
C LEU A 10 -12.45 -10.64 -1.20
N THR A 11 -13.58 -10.27 -0.58
CA THR A 11 -14.86 -10.15 -1.28
C THR A 11 -14.97 -8.83 -2.01
N ILE A 12 -14.80 -8.85 -3.34
CA ILE A 12 -15.21 -7.76 -4.21
C ILE A 12 -16.54 -8.17 -4.86
N GLY A 13 -17.65 -7.52 -4.49
CA GLY A 13 -18.89 -7.57 -5.26
C GLY A 13 -19.69 -8.89 -5.24
N GLY A 14 -19.78 -9.60 -4.12
CA GLY A 14 -20.78 -10.67 -3.91
C GLY A 14 -20.56 -11.98 -4.67
N ILE A 15 -19.52 -12.09 -5.50
CA ILE A 15 -19.06 -13.35 -6.08
C ILE A 15 -17.72 -13.67 -5.41
N GLY A 16 -17.71 -14.63 -4.49
CA GLY A 16 -16.49 -15.06 -3.79
C GLY A 16 -15.56 -15.80 -4.74
N PHE A 17 -14.75 -15.07 -5.51
CA PHE A 17 -13.58 -15.64 -6.15
C PHE A 17 -12.47 -15.73 -5.10
N ASP A 18 -12.13 -16.95 -4.71
CA ASP A 18 -10.95 -17.18 -3.89
C ASP A 18 -9.70 -16.82 -4.72
N MET A 19 -9.19 -15.61 -4.52
CA MET A 19 -7.98 -15.11 -5.16
C MET A 19 -6.71 -15.63 -4.48
N THR A 20 -6.82 -16.36 -3.37
CA THR A 20 -5.69 -16.91 -2.63
C THR A 20 -4.75 -17.77 -3.49
N PRO A 21 -5.21 -18.65 -4.41
CA PRO A 21 -4.34 -19.41 -5.30
C PRO A 21 -3.52 -18.51 -6.22
N PHE A 22 -4.13 -17.44 -6.76
CA PHE A 22 -3.45 -16.48 -7.61
C PHE A 22 -2.42 -15.66 -6.81
N LEU A 23 -2.79 -15.19 -5.61
CA LEU A 23 -1.88 -14.44 -4.75
C LEU A 23 -0.68 -15.29 -4.31
N LYS A 24 -0.87 -16.58 -4.02
CA LYS A 24 0.24 -17.51 -3.73
C LYS A 24 1.15 -17.74 -4.93
N LEU A 25 0.62 -17.68 -6.16
CA LEU A 25 1.41 -17.80 -7.39
C LEU A 25 2.26 -16.54 -7.63
N VAL A 26 1.69 -15.36 -7.43
CA VAL A 26 2.37 -14.07 -7.66
C VAL A 26 3.33 -13.72 -6.52
N TYR A 27 2.99 -14.08 -5.29
CA TYR A 27 3.73 -13.78 -4.06
C TYR A 27 4.15 -15.06 -3.33
N PRO A 28 5.04 -15.89 -3.92
CA PRO A 28 5.44 -17.15 -3.32
C PRO A 28 6.16 -16.91 -1.98
N GLY A 29 5.79 -17.69 -0.96
CA GLY A 29 6.39 -17.61 0.37
C GLY A 29 5.99 -16.38 1.19
N ARG A 30 4.97 -15.64 0.77
CA ARG A 30 4.40 -14.52 1.52
C ARG A 30 3.02 -14.87 2.07
N GLU A 31 2.71 -14.34 3.23
CA GLU A 31 1.37 -14.39 3.82
C GLU A 31 0.61 -13.11 3.44
N VAL A 32 -0.67 -13.28 3.06
CA VAL A 32 -1.56 -12.17 2.75
C VAL A 32 -2.33 -11.82 4.01
N VAL A 33 -2.19 -10.59 4.46
CA VAL A 33 -2.82 -10.07 5.67
C VAL A 33 -3.57 -8.78 5.37
N GLN A 34 -4.57 -8.49 6.20
CA GLN A 34 -5.37 -7.27 6.09
C GLN A 34 -5.06 -6.36 7.28
N VAL A 35 -4.98 -5.06 7.00
CA VAL A 35 -4.82 -4.00 7.98
C VAL A 35 -5.98 -3.04 7.83
N THR A 36 -6.63 -2.71 8.92
CA THR A 36 -7.67 -1.69 8.96
C THR A 36 -7.02 -0.35 9.29
N ALA A 37 -7.17 0.62 8.40
CA ALA A 37 -6.75 1.99 8.63
C ALA A 37 -7.62 2.68 9.69
N SER A 38 -7.17 3.84 10.19
CA SER A 38 -7.89 4.62 11.20
C SER A 38 -9.26 5.14 10.73
N ASP A 39 -9.44 5.31 9.42
CA ASP A 39 -10.70 5.71 8.79
C ASP A 39 -11.68 4.54 8.59
N GLY A 40 -11.27 3.31 8.91
CA GLY A 40 -12.04 2.08 8.71
C GLY A 40 -11.84 1.41 7.35
N SER A 41 -11.02 1.98 6.47
CA SER A 41 -10.64 1.37 5.18
C SER A 41 -9.80 0.12 5.40
N LEU A 42 -9.97 -0.88 4.53
CA LEU A 42 -9.22 -2.14 4.58
C LEU A 42 -8.14 -2.14 3.50
N PHE A 43 -6.91 -2.43 3.92
CA PHE A 43 -5.75 -2.59 3.06
C PHE A 43 -5.20 -4.01 3.18
N ALA A 44 -4.74 -4.58 2.09
CA ALA A 44 -4.15 -5.90 2.00
C ALA A 44 -2.65 -5.80 1.67
N TYR A 45 -1.87 -6.64 2.35
CA TYR A 45 -0.43 -6.73 2.19
C TYR A 45 0.01 -8.18 2.01
N ALA A 46 0.99 -8.40 1.14
CA ALA A 46 1.72 -9.67 1.02
C ALA A 46 3.09 -9.54 1.69
N CYS A 47 3.24 -10.13 2.87
CA CYS A 47 4.42 -9.97 3.72
C CYS A 47 5.23 -11.26 3.84
N LYS A 48 6.56 -11.13 3.86
CA LYS A 48 7.46 -12.21 4.26
C LYS A 48 7.44 -12.36 5.79
N PRO A 49 7.73 -13.56 6.33
CA PRO A 49 8.02 -13.71 7.76
C PRO A 49 9.21 -12.82 8.15
N GLY A 50 9.10 -12.12 9.28
CA GLY A 50 10.16 -11.23 9.76
C GLY A 50 11.40 -12.00 10.27
N PRO A 51 12.60 -11.38 10.24
CA PRO A 51 13.86 -12.04 10.61
C PRO A 51 13.95 -12.47 12.08
N ALA A 52 13.07 -11.95 12.96
CA ALA A 52 13.06 -12.24 14.40
C ALA A 52 11.78 -12.97 14.87
N GLY A 53 11.05 -13.63 13.97
CA GLY A 53 9.77 -14.28 14.30
C GLY A 53 8.60 -13.30 14.42
N GLU A 54 8.77 -12.07 13.94
CA GLU A 54 7.67 -11.12 13.81
C GLU A 54 6.62 -11.68 12.85
N THR A 55 5.36 -11.53 13.25
CA THR A 55 4.23 -12.01 12.45
C THR A 55 4.07 -11.15 11.20
N PRO A 56 3.66 -11.72 10.07
CA PRO A 56 3.31 -10.96 8.88
C PRO A 56 2.30 -9.84 9.14
N GLN A 57 1.39 -10.04 10.10
CA GLN A 57 0.43 -9.02 10.55
C GLN A 57 1.12 -7.79 11.16
N ALA A 58 2.04 -7.98 12.12
CA ALA A 58 2.74 -6.87 12.76
C ALA A 58 3.60 -6.09 11.76
N GLN A 59 4.25 -6.80 10.83
CA GLN A 59 5.00 -6.18 9.74
C GLN A 59 4.10 -5.37 8.79
N ALA A 60 2.90 -5.88 8.49
CA ALA A 60 1.94 -5.15 7.67
C ALA A 60 1.41 -3.89 8.38
N GLU A 61 1.17 -3.94 9.69
CA GLU A 61 0.76 -2.76 10.47
C GLU A 61 1.85 -1.67 10.47
N LEU A 62 3.12 -2.05 10.65
CA LEU A 62 4.25 -1.12 10.54
C LEU A 62 4.41 -0.56 9.11
N ALA A 63 4.28 -1.44 8.10
CA ALA A 63 4.34 -1.02 6.70
C ALA A 63 3.19 -0.07 6.34
N HIS A 64 1.99 -0.30 6.87
CA HIS A 64 0.84 0.57 6.65
C HIS A 64 1.00 1.92 7.35
N ALA A 65 1.49 1.96 8.59
CA ALA A 65 1.80 3.22 9.26
C ALA A 65 2.84 4.04 8.48
N ALA A 66 3.89 3.40 7.97
CA ALA A 66 4.89 4.05 7.13
C ALA A 66 4.35 4.46 5.75
N PHE A 67 3.34 3.76 5.23
CA PHE A 67 2.63 4.13 4.01
C PHE A 67 1.80 5.41 4.21
N GLU A 68 1.04 5.49 5.31
CA GLU A 68 0.23 6.66 5.67
C GLU A 68 1.12 7.90 5.89
N GLU A 69 2.21 7.77 6.66
CA GLU A 69 3.17 8.88 6.85
C GLU A 69 3.75 9.36 5.52
N ASN A 70 4.08 8.42 4.63
CA ASN A 70 4.58 8.77 3.31
C ASN A 70 3.50 9.46 2.46
N LEU A 71 2.22 9.04 2.57
CA LEU A 71 1.10 9.62 1.83
C LEU A 71 0.85 11.07 2.27
N ASP A 72 0.87 11.33 3.57
CA ASP A 72 0.72 12.67 4.13
C ASP A 72 1.80 13.62 3.59
N GLY A 73 3.07 13.17 3.63
CA GLY A 73 4.18 13.95 3.08
C GLY A 73 4.05 14.20 1.56
N PHE A 74 3.48 13.27 0.81
CA PHE A 74 3.18 13.47 -0.60
C PHE A 74 2.04 14.46 -0.81
N ALA A 75 0.97 14.36 -0.03
CA ALA A 75 -0.17 15.27 -0.10
C ALA A 75 0.25 16.72 0.16
N ASP A 76 1.12 16.95 1.16
CA ASP A 76 1.69 18.26 1.44
C ASP A 76 2.52 18.80 0.27
N ALA A 77 3.39 17.97 -0.30
CA ALA A 77 4.20 18.35 -1.47
C ALA A 77 3.33 18.63 -2.70
N PHE A 78 2.26 17.85 -2.89
CA PHE A 78 1.29 18.00 -3.97
C PHE A 78 0.54 19.34 -3.86
N VAL A 79 0.03 19.67 -2.67
CA VAL A 79 -0.64 20.94 -2.41
C VAL A 79 0.32 22.11 -2.61
N GLY A 80 1.55 22.02 -2.09
CA GLY A 80 2.57 23.05 -2.28
C GLY A 80 2.84 23.35 -3.75
N LYS A 81 2.94 22.30 -4.58
CA LYS A 81 3.16 22.44 -6.03
C LYS A 81 1.98 23.11 -6.74
N ILE A 82 0.74 22.75 -6.39
CA ILE A 82 -0.45 23.43 -6.94
C ILE A 82 -0.41 24.92 -6.60
N MET A 83 -0.12 25.26 -5.35
CA MET A 83 -0.10 26.67 -4.92
C MET A 83 0.99 27.46 -5.66
N THR A 84 2.20 26.91 -5.80
CA THR A 84 3.28 27.53 -6.58
C THR A 84 2.91 27.68 -8.06
N ASP A 85 2.24 26.70 -8.66
CA ASP A 85 1.82 26.79 -10.07
C ASP A 85 0.72 27.85 -10.27
N VAL A 86 -0.20 28.00 -9.31
CA VAL A 86 -1.20 29.07 -9.31
C VAL A 86 -0.54 30.45 -9.18
N GLU A 87 0.45 30.60 -8.30
CA GLU A 87 1.21 31.85 -8.14
C GLU A 87 1.99 32.25 -9.41
N ASN A 88 2.44 31.25 -10.19
CA ASN A 88 3.20 31.45 -11.41
C ASN A 88 2.33 31.51 -12.69
N ASP A 89 1.00 31.48 -12.57
CA ASP A 89 0.05 31.44 -13.70
C ASP A 89 0.32 30.28 -14.69
N THR A 90 0.75 29.14 -14.15
CA THR A 90 1.02 27.93 -14.93
C THR A 90 -0.29 27.27 -15.38
N SER A 91 -0.28 26.68 -16.60
CA SER A 91 -1.43 25.93 -17.11
C SER A 91 -1.82 24.76 -16.21
N ALA A 92 -3.09 24.73 -15.77
CA ALA A 92 -3.67 23.65 -14.96
C ALA A 92 -3.49 22.25 -15.58
N LEU A 93 -3.48 22.14 -16.91
CA LEU A 93 -3.26 20.87 -17.60
C LEU A 93 -1.81 20.38 -17.43
N ALA A 94 -0.83 21.28 -17.55
CA ALA A 94 0.58 20.95 -17.36
C ALA A 94 0.88 20.58 -15.90
N THR A 95 0.29 21.31 -14.95
CA THR A 95 0.33 21.00 -13.52
C THR A 95 -0.25 19.61 -13.25
N GLY A 96 -1.46 19.32 -13.74
CA GLY A 96 -2.12 18.02 -13.55
C GLY A 96 -1.32 16.84 -14.10
N LEU A 97 -0.76 16.95 -15.31
CA LEU A 97 0.09 15.89 -15.89
C LEU A 97 1.37 15.65 -15.07
N THR A 98 1.98 16.73 -14.60
CA THR A 98 3.21 16.63 -13.79
C THR A 98 2.90 15.98 -12.44
N LEU A 99 1.82 16.39 -11.80
CA LEU A 99 1.37 15.83 -10.53
C LEU A 99 1.02 14.34 -10.66
N GLN A 100 0.36 13.93 -11.74
CA GLN A 100 0.08 12.51 -11.99
C GLN A 100 1.36 11.69 -12.11
N ARG A 101 2.33 12.18 -12.89
CA ARG A 101 3.62 11.49 -13.05
C ARG A 101 4.38 11.41 -11.73
N ASP A 102 4.36 12.48 -10.94
CA ASP A 102 5.03 12.53 -9.65
C ASP A 102 4.33 11.59 -8.65
N ALA A 103 3.00 11.47 -8.69
CA ALA A 103 2.23 10.51 -7.90
C ALA A 103 2.59 9.06 -8.24
N GLU A 104 2.69 8.71 -9.53
CA GLU A 104 3.09 7.38 -9.96
C GLU A 104 4.52 7.04 -9.54
N SER A 105 5.45 7.99 -9.70
CA SER A 105 6.83 7.83 -9.26
C SER A 105 6.91 7.65 -7.75
N TRP A 106 6.15 8.43 -7.00
CA TRP A 106 6.06 8.33 -5.55
C TRP A 106 5.49 6.97 -5.12
N ALA A 107 4.39 6.51 -5.73
CA ALA A 107 3.76 5.24 -5.38
C ALA A 107 4.73 4.06 -5.59
N ARG A 108 5.50 4.09 -6.68
CA ARG A 108 6.56 3.09 -6.93
C ARG A 108 7.68 3.15 -5.90
N ALA A 109 8.16 4.35 -5.57
CA ALA A 109 9.22 4.52 -4.58
C ALA A 109 8.77 4.06 -3.19
N SER A 110 7.55 4.39 -2.79
CA SER A 110 6.94 3.93 -1.54
C SER A 110 6.81 2.41 -1.51
N ALA A 111 6.30 1.77 -2.57
CA ALA A 111 6.20 0.31 -2.64
C ALA A 111 7.56 -0.39 -2.46
N VAL A 112 8.59 0.09 -3.16
CA VAL A 112 9.97 -0.44 -3.03
C VAL A 112 10.52 -0.23 -1.62
N ARG A 113 10.25 0.94 -1.02
CA ARG A 113 10.69 1.25 0.34
C ARG A 113 10.05 0.29 1.35
N LEU A 114 8.74 0.11 1.29
CA LEU A 114 8.01 -0.77 2.21
C LEU A 114 8.46 -2.22 2.09
N GLU A 115 8.70 -2.69 0.85
CA GLU A 115 9.22 -4.04 0.64
C GLU A 115 10.62 -4.22 1.23
N ARG A 116 11.48 -3.21 1.09
CA ARG A 116 12.86 -3.26 1.62
C ARG A 116 12.89 -3.21 3.14
N GLU A 117 12.08 -2.34 3.75
CA GLU A 117 12.13 -2.07 5.20
C GLU A 117 11.33 -3.08 6.01
N PHE A 118 10.17 -3.52 5.50
CA PHE A 118 9.23 -4.37 6.24
C PHE A 118 9.00 -5.74 5.57
N GLY A 119 9.57 -5.97 4.38
CA GLY A 119 9.32 -7.22 3.65
C GLY A 119 7.88 -7.35 3.14
N CYS A 120 7.12 -6.25 3.09
CA CYS A 120 5.70 -6.22 2.73
C CYS A 120 5.46 -5.49 1.41
N VAL A 121 4.51 -6.00 0.63
CA VAL A 121 4.04 -5.37 -0.62
C VAL A 121 2.55 -5.09 -0.46
N HIS A 122 2.11 -3.86 -0.68
CA HIS A 122 0.70 -3.51 -0.75
C HIS A 122 0.08 -4.10 -2.03
N ILE A 123 -1.08 -4.75 -1.91
CA ILE A 123 -1.71 -5.50 -3.02
C ILE A 123 -3.18 -5.15 -3.28
N GLY A 124 -3.76 -4.22 -2.52
CA GLY A 124 -5.13 -3.74 -2.70
C GLY A 124 -5.80 -3.30 -1.43
#